data_AF-A0A5C6XJ90-F1
#
_entry.id   AF-A0A5C6XJ90-F1
#
_cell.length_a   1.000
_cell.length_b   1.000
_cell.length_c   1.000
_cell.angle_alpha   90.00
_cell.angle_beta   90.00
_cell.angle_gamma   90.00
#
_symmetry.space_group_name_H-M   'P 1'
#
loop_
_entity.id
_entity.type
_entity.pdbx_description
1 polymer ?
#
loop_
_entity_poly.entity_id
_entity_poly.type
_entity_poly.pdbx_seq_one_letter_code
_entity_poly.pdbx_strand_id
1 'polypeptide(L)'
;MRSIESRGTGLGIEPGDFAYLAEATWGSFSADSLLRRFEYDPLYRLTRATGRERKGVEPIFWGNQVPGGTSVEEARPYIEHYNYDKTGGMVEKRHEYALDAANGVAQWKRTYQTDTSSNRLVAMGLGGESRGYVYDGGGNLVQENSERHYEWDHAGKLRAFRVQAAGSPASSYGAYGYDGAGQRVQKVSIRGGVAHATVYVDGIFEHHQILDGTSAPAQANELHVMDDASKVASRRVGPDIFNAQKPAVRYELGDHLGSSSVVVSETGGLISREEYRPYGESSFGSYAKKRFR
;
A
#
# COMPACT_ATOMS: atom_id res chain seq x y z
N MET A 1 7.55 23.83 16.89
CA MET A 1 7.23 23.24 15.57
C MET A 1 8.54 22.90 14.89
N ARG A 2 8.93 21.63 14.80
CA ARG A 2 10.14 21.21 14.09
C ARG A 2 9.70 20.69 12.72
N SER A 3 10.01 21.45 11.67
CA SER A 3 9.88 21.00 10.28
C SER A 3 11.13 20.17 9.93
N ILE A 4 10.95 18.97 9.39
CA ILE A 4 12.04 18.18 8.82
C ILE A 4 11.89 18.26 7.30
N GLU A 5 12.85 18.90 6.63
CA GLU A 5 12.95 18.96 5.18
C GLU A 5 13.82 17.80 4.68
N SER A 6 13.27 16.92 3.84
CA SER A 6 14.05 15.95 3.07
C SER A 6 14.32 16.55 1.68
N ARG A 7 15.58 16.78 1.33
CA ARG A 7 16.00 17.40 0.06
C ARG A 7 16.46 16.34 -0.93
N GLY A 8 15.68 16.12 -1.99
CA GLY A 8 16.15 15.54 -3.25
C GLY A 8 16.75 16.63 -4.14
N THR A 9 17.85 16.34 -4.81
CA THR A 9 18.65 17.32 -5.58
C THR A 9 17.95 17.77 -6.86
N GLY A 10 17.76 19.10 -6.99
CA GLY A 10 17.84 19.89 -8.22
C GLY A 10 16.80 19.68 -9.33
N LEU A 11 15.95 20.69 -9.56
CA LEU A 11 15.83 21.49 -10.81
C LEU A 11 14.49 22.25 -10.89
N GLY A 12 14.57 23.56 -11.18
CA GLY A 12 13.59 24.36 -11.94
C GLY A 12 12.22 24.68 -11.33
N ILE A 13 12.06 25.90 -10.79
CA ILE A 13 10.73 26.49 -10.51
C ILE A 13 10.42 27.48 -11.64
N GLU A 14 9.46 27.14 -12.49
CA GLU A 14 8.73 28.11 -13.32
C GLU A 14 7.33 28.30 -12.68
N PRO A 15 6.86 29.54 -12.46
CA PRO A 15 5.55 29.79 -11.88
C PRO A 15 4.46 29.69 -12.95
N GLY A 16 3.67 28.61 -12.91
CA GLY A 16 2.47 28.43 -13.73
C GLY A 16 1.22 28.20 -12.86
N ASP A 17 0.13 28.87 -13.23
CA ASP A 17 -1.13 29.01 -12.52
C ASP A 17 -1.81 27.68 -12.13
N PHE A 18 -1.74 27.32 -10.85
CA PHE A 18 -2.64 26.36 -10.22
C PHE A 18 -3.31 27.00 -9.01
N ALA A 19 -4.64 26.88 -8.94
CA ALA A 19 -5.47 27.45 -7.87
C ALA A 19 -4.98 26.98 -6.49
N TYR A 20 -4.75 27.97 -5.62
CA TYR A 20 -4.13 27.84 -4.30
C TYR A 20 -4.91 26.95 -3.33
N LEU A 21 -4.24 25.94 -2.75
CA LEU A 21 -4.54 25.48 -1.39
C LEU A 21 -3.83 26.45 -0.42
N ALA A 22 -4.42 27.61 -0.13
CA ALA A 22 -3.88 28.50 0.92
C ALA A 22 -3.99 27.77 2.28
N GLU A 23 -3.02 27.83 3.19
CA GLU A 23 -2.68 29.01 3.98
C GLU A 23 -1.26 29.52 3.67
N ALA A 24 -1.11 30.80 3.37
CA ALA A 24 0.06 31.38 2.70
C ALA A 24 1.38 31.34 3.48
N THR A 25 2.00 30.16 3.61
CA THR A 25 3.46 29.90 3.70
C THR A 25 3.77 28.40 3.45
N TRP A 26 2.96 27.75 2.63
CA TRP A 26 3.20 26.40 2.12
C TRP A 26 3.56 26.44 0.64
N GLY A 27 4.60 27.23 0.32
CA GLY A 27 4.96 27.68 -1.02
C GLY A 27 5.01 26.59 -2.10
N SER A 28 4.24 26.83 -3.16
CA SER A 28 4.23 26.16 -4.48
C SER A 28 4.21 24.63 -4.44
N PHE A 29 3.02 24.06 -4.25
CA PHE A 29 2.76 22.67 -4.56
C PHE A 29 2.26 22.56 -5.99
N SER A 30 3.17 22.32 -6.93
CA SER A 30 2.81 21.82 -8.26
C SER A 30 2.72 20.29 -8.24
N ALA A 31 2.09 19.71 -9.26
CA ALA A 31 2.08 18.26 -9.49
C ALA A 31 3.50 17.65 -9.58
N ASP A 32 4.49 18.50 -9.85
CA ASP A 32 5.90 18.16 -10.07
C ASP A 32 6.73 18.31 -8.79
N SER A 33 6.17 18.89 -7.72
CA SER A 33 6.90 19.10 -6.47
C SER A 33 7.17 17.78 -5.77
N LEU A 34 8.45 17.44 -5.63
CA LEU A 34 8.93 16.30 -4.84
C LEU A 34 9.07 16.63 -3.35
N LEU A 35 8.94 17.91 -2.97
CA LEU A 35 9.04 18.33 -1.59
C LEU A 35 7.79 17.95 -0.82
N ARG A 36 7.94 17.03 0.12
CA ARG A 36 6.90 16.66 1.08
C ARG A 36 7.14 17.35 2.39
N ARG A 37 6.05 17.75 3.04
CA ARG A 37 6.09 18.38 4.35
C ARG A 37 5.20 17.57 5.30
N PHE A 38 5.66 17.43 6.53
CA PHE A 38 5.01 16.65 7.58
C PHE A 38 4.93 17.51 8.84
N GLU A 39 3.76 17.58 9.45
CA GLU A 39 3.55 18.25 10.72
C GLU A 39 3.19 17.24 11.79
N TYR A 40 3.60 17.54 13.01
CA TYR A 40 3.39 16.68 14.15
C TYR A 40 2.86 17.48 15.34
N ASP A 41 2.06 16.81 16.16
CA ASP A 41 1.73 17.33 17.49
C ASP A 41 2.90 17.14 18.48
N PRO A 42 2.82 17.67 19.72
CA PRO A 42 3.87 17.50 20.73
C PRO A 42 4.12 16.05 21.18
N LEU A 43 3.23 15.10 20.84
CA LEU A 43 3.41 13.67 21.07
C LEU A 43 4.06 12.97 19.86
N TYR A 44 4.50 13.75 18.87
CA TYR A 44 5.07 13.27 17.61
C TYR A 44 4.11 12.41 16.77
N ARG A 45 2.80 12.62 16.93
CA ARG A 45 1.80 12.03 16.03
C ARG A 45 1.66 12.91 14.80
N LEU A 46 1.66 12.30 13.62
CA LEU A 46 1.57 13.01 12.33
C LEU A 46 0.20 13.67 12.19
N THR A 47 0.09 14.99 12.22
CA THR A 47 -1.19 15.69 12.10
C THR A 47 -1.50 16.15 10.68
N ARG A 48 -0.47 16.35 9.86
CA ARG A 48 -0.62 16.79 8.47
C ARG A 48 0.51 16.28 7.60
N ALA A 49 0.20 15.94 6.35
CA ALA A 49 1.20 15.60 5.35
C ALA A 49 0.81 16.11 3.97
N THR A 50 1.81 16.51 3.19
CA THR A 50 1.63 16.85 1.77
C THR A 50 2.22 15.79 0.87
N GLY A 51 1.76 15.76 -0.38
CA GLY A 51 2.33 14.91 -1.41
C GLY A 51 1.63 15.11 -2.74
N ARG A 52 1.83 14.15 -3.63
CA ARG A 52 1.14 14.08 -4.91
C ARG A 52 0.52 12.72 -5.13
N GLU A 53 -0.52 12.72 -5.93
CA GLU A 53 -1.27 11.53 -6.29
C GLU A 53 -1.71 11.56 -7.74
N ARG A 54 -2.12 10.42 -8.26
CA ARG A 54 -2.71 10.38 -9.61
C ARG A 54 -4.12 10.97 -9.58
N LYS A 55 -4.45 11.77 -10.59
CA LYS A 55 -5.81 12.25 -10.88
C LYS A 55 -6.77 11.07 -11.10
N GLY A 56 -8.03 11.27 -10.73
CA GLY A 56 -9.13 10.35 -11.03
C GLY A 56 -9.13 9.04 -10.24
N VAL A 57 -8.37 8.94 -9.15
CA VAL A 57 -8.44 7.79 -8.24
C VAL A 57 -9.34 8.12 -7.05
N GLU A 58 -10.52 7.51 -7.05
CA GLU A 58 -11.49 7.63 -5.96
C GLU A 58 -11.11 6.76 -4.77
N PRO A 59 -11.36 7.20 -3.53
CA PRO A 59 -11.06 6.39 -2.35
C PRO A 59 -11.94 5.15 -2.26
N ILE A 60 -11.35 4.03 -1.82
CA ILE A 60 -12.05 2.76 -1.55
C ILE A 60 -11.90 2.34 -0.10
N PHE A 61 -12.81 1.50 0.40
CA PHE A 61 -12.68 0.89 1.73
C PHE A 61 -11.53 -0.12 1.78
N TRP A 62 -11.46 -1.01 0.80
CA TRP A 62 -10.46 -2.06 0.76
C TRP A 62 -10.03 -2.37 -0.65
N GLY A 63 -8.87 -3.01 -0.76
CA GLY A 63 -8.24 -3.32 -2.03
C GLY A 63 -7.08 -2.38 -2.30
N ASN A 64 -6.48 -2.55 -3.46
CA ASN A 64 -5.32 -1.78 -3.84
C ASN A 64 -5.62 -1.08 -5.16
N GLN A 65 -6.05 0.18 -5.10
CA GLN A 65 -5.95 1.06 -6.24
C GLN A 65 -4.52 1.54 -6.29
N VAL A 66 -3.71 0.84 -7.08
CA VAL A 66 -2.38 1.31 -7.40
C VAL A 66 -2.52 2.28 -8.55
N PRO A 67 -2.34 3.59 -8.34
CA PRO A 67 -2.57 4.57 -9.39
C PRO A 67 -1.46 4.47 -10.43
N GLY A 68 -1.74 3.85 -11.58
CA GLY A 68 -0.78 3.77 -12.69
C GLY A 68 -0.67 5.10 -13.42
N GLY A 69 0.49 5.72 -13.54
CA GLY A 69 0.68 6.96 -14.28
C GLY A 69 2.16 7.20 -14.52
N THR A 70 2.51 7.59 -15.73
CA THR A 70 3.90 7.82 -16.16
C THR A 70 4.24 9.29 -16.23
N SER A 71 3.22 10.15 -16.33
CA SER A 71 3.38 11.56 -16.63
C SER A 71 3.03 12.43 -15.43
N VAL A 72 3.73 13.55 -15.29
CA VAL A 72 3.49 14.48 -14.18
C VAL A 72 2.17 15.23 -14.34
N GLU A 73 1.67 15.34 -15.56
CA GLU A 73 0.36 15.89 -15.92
C GLU A 73 -0.78 15.01 -15.40
N GLU A 74 -0.52 13.74 -15.11
CA GLU A 74 -1.47 12.83 -14.47
C GLU A 74 -1.44 12.96 -12.94
N ALA A 75 -0.49 13.73 -12.39
CA ALA A 75 -0.39 13.97 -10.95
C ALA A 75 -1.13 15.24 -10.54
N ARG A 76 -1.59 15.28 -9.29
CA ARG A 76 -2.12 16.45 -8.60
C ARG A 76 -1.58 16.50 -7.17
N PRO A 77 -1.39 17.70 -6.59
CA PRO A 77 -1.01 17.81 -5.18
C PRO A 77 -2.18 17.42 -4.26
N TYR A 78 -1.85 16.89 -3.09
CA TYR A 78 -2.79 16.63 -2.00
C TYR A 78 -2.25 17.09 -0.65
N ILE A 79 -3.18 17.27 0.30
CA ILE A 79 -2.92 17.46 1.72
C ILE A 79 -3.77 16.45 2.51
N GLU A 80 -3.13 15.66 3.36
CA GLU A 80 -3.80 14.80 4.33
C GLU A 80 -3.72 15.40 5.73
N HIS A 81 -4.83 15.35 6.45
CA HIS A 81 -4.97 15.73 7.85
C HIS A 81 -5.37 14.49 8.65
N TYR A 82 -4.75 14.31 9.81
CA TYR A 82 -5.01 13.19 10.70
C TYR A 82 -5.40 13.70 12.08
N ASN A 83 -6.58 13.29 12.52
CA ASN A 83 -7.10 13.60 13.84
C ASN A 83 -7.05 12.34 14.69
N TYR A 84 -6.65 12.51 15.96
CA TYR A 84 -6.52 11.44 16.92
C TYR A 84 -7.38 11.72 18.15
N ASP A 85 -7.82 10.66 18.81
CA ASP A 85 -8.38 10.75 20.15
C ASP A 85 -7.28 11.02 21.21
N LYS A 86 -7.69 11.04 22.49
CA LYS A 86 -6.80 11.25 23.63
C LYS A 86 -5.89 10.07 23.93
N THR A 87 -6.18 8.87 23.42
CA THR A 87 -5.39 7.65 23.65
C THR A 87 -4.46 7.32 22.48
N GLY A 88 -4.53 8.06 21.37
CA GLY A 88 -3.68 7.90 20.20
C GLY A 88 -4.31 7.16 19.03
N GLY A 89 -5.58 6.74 19.14
CA GLY A 89 -6.33 6.18 18.02
C GLY A 89 -6.63 7.25 16.97
N MET A 90 -6.32 6.99 15.70
CA MET A 90 -6.76 7.87 14.61
C MET A 90 -8.29 7.78 14.49
N VAL A 91 -8.98 8.92 14.54
CA VAL A 91 -10.44 9.00 14.44
C VAL A 91 -10.90 9.54 13.08
N GLU A 92 -10.05 10.30 12.39
CA GLU A 92 -10.34 10.82 11.06
C GLU A 92 -9.07 10.99 10.24
N LYS A 93 -9.16 10.57 8.98
CA LYS A 93 -8.23 10.95 7.91
C LYS A 93 -9.01 11.79 6.91
N ARG A 94 -8.68 13.07 6.80
CA ARG A 94 -9.27 13.98 5.80
C ARG A 94 -8.24 14.26 4.72
N HIS A 95 -8.65 14.10 3.47
CA HIS A 95 -7.77 14.19 2.31
C HIS A 95 -8.34 15.24 1.35
N GLU A 96 -7.53 16.25 1.02
CA GLU A 96 -7.84 17.34 0.10
C GLU A 96 -6.91 17.28 -1.12
N TYR A 97 -7.43 17.55 -2.31
CA TYR A 97 -6.63 17.58 -3.53
C TYR A 97 -7.12 18.64 -4.51
N ALA A 98 -6.18 19.17 -5.30
CA ALA A 98 -6.50 20.12 -6.36
C ALA A 98 -7.06 19.41 -7.60
N LEU A 99 -8.13 19.96 -8.19
CA LEU A 99 -8.70 19.46 -9.45
C LEU A 99 -8.05 20.15 -10.65
N ASP A 100 -8.44 21.40 -10.89
CA ASP A 100 -7.91 22.31 -11.91
C ASP A 100 -8.34 23.76 -11.57
N ALA A 101 -7.93 24.73 -12.40
CA ALA A 101 -8.24 26.15 -12.20
C ALA A 101 -9.75 26.47 -12.23
N ALA A 102 -10.57 25.67 -12.91
CA ALA A 102 -12.01 25.89 -13.05
C ALA A 102 -12.82 25.22 -11.92
N ASN A 103 -12.36 24.07 -11.42
CA ASN A 103 -13.07 23.22 -10.48
C ASN A 103 -12.57 23.34 -9.02
N GLY A 104 -11.42 23.98 -8.80
CA GLY A 104 -10.91 24.25 -7.45
C GLY A 104 -10.41 23.01 -6.71
N VAL A 105 -10.83 22.85 -5.45
CA VAL A 105 -10.35 21.82 -4.51
C VAL A 105 -11.49 20.87 -4.16
N ALA A 106 -11.19 19.57 -4.10
CA ALA A 106 -12.10 18.54 -3.60
C ALA A 106 -11.54 17.85 -2.36
N GLN A 107 -12.43 17.17 -1.63
CA GLN A 107 -12.07 16.45 -0.41
C GLN A 107 -12.88 15.16 -0.21
N TRP A 108 -12.29 14.23 0.52
CA TRP A 108 -12.99 13.10 1.13
C TRP A 108 -12.43 12.86 2.54
N LYS A 109 -13.18 12.11 3.34
CA LYS A 109 -12.74 11.68 4.67
C LYS A 109 -12.99 10.19 4.91
N ARG A 110 -12.07 9.57 5.64
CA ARG A 110 -12.29 8.30 6.33
C ARG A 110 -12.43 8.57 7.81
N THR A 111 -13.47 8.01 8.42
CA THR A 111 -13.69 8.08 9.87
C THR A 111 -13.49 6.72 10.49
N TYR A 112 -12.95 6.69 11.70
CA TYR A 112 -12.63 5.47 12.43
C TYR A 112 -13.34 5.52 13.77
N GLN A 113 -14.28 4.61 13.99
CA GLN A 113 -15.09 4.54 15.19
C GLN A 113 -14.55 3.39 16.04
N THR A 114 -13.95 3.72 17.18
CA THR A 114 -13.47 2.72 18.14
C THR A 114 -14.56 2.34 19.13
N ASP A 115 -14.42 1.17 19.71
CA ASP A 115 -15.23 0.73 20.84
C ASP A 115 -15.05 1.69 22.04
N THR A 116 -16.08 1.84 22.85
CA THR A 116 -16.05 2.69 24.06
C THR A 116 -15.24 2.06 25.19
N SER A 117 -15.07 0.74 25.18
CA SER A 117 -14.40 -0.02 26.24
C SER A 117 -13.01 -0.53 25.85
N SER A 118 -12.58 -0.32 24.59
CA SER A 118 -11.31 -0.84 24.07
C SER A 118 -10.80 -0.02 22.88
N ASN A 119 -9.60 -0.32 22.39
CA ASN A 119 -9.03 0.33 21.19
C ASN A 119 -9.41 -0.38 19.88
N ARG A 120 -10.42 -1.27 19.89
CA ARG A 120 -10.83 -2.02 18.69
C ARG A 120 -11.65 -1.11 17.78
N LEU A 121 -11.32 -1.09 16.49
CA LEU A 121 -12.11 -0.41 15.47
C LEU A 121 -13.44 -1.16 15.30
N VAL A 122 -14.58 -0.49 15.52
CA VAL A 122 -15.94 -1.05 15.35
C VAL A 122 -16.45 -0.77 13.94
N ALA A 123 -16.14 0.40 13.39
CA ALA A 123 -16.58 0.78 12.07
C ALA A 123 -15.64 1.78 11.39
N MET A 124 -15.53 1.65 10.07
CA MET A 124 -14.86 2.61 9.19
C MET A 124 -15.89 3.27 8.29
N GLY A 125 -15.90 4.59 8.23
CA GLY A 125 -16.74 5.38 7.34
C GLY A 125 -15.97 5.91 6.14
N LEU A 126 -16.60 5.93 4.96
CA LEU A 126 -16.09 6.55 3.74
C LEU A 126 -17.26 6.87 2.79
N GLY A 127 -17.30 8.09 2.23
CA GLY A 127 -18.30 8.44 1.21
C GLY A 127 -19.76 8.34 1.65
N GLY A 128 -20.05 8.47 2.95
CA GLY A 128 -21.39 8.29 3.52
C GLY A 128 -21.76 6.83 3.82
N GLU A 129 -20.94 5.86 3.43
CA GLU A 129 -21.08 4.46 3.81
C GLU A 129 -20.29 4.14 5.09
N SER A 130 -20.65 3.05 5.76
CA SER A 130 -19.94 2.51 6.92
C SER A 130 -19.76 1.00 6.80
N ARG A 131 -18.58 0.51 7.17
CA ARG A 131 -18.23 -0.91 7.18
C ARG A 131 -17.89 -1.34 8.59
N GLY A 132 -18.60 -2.33 9.11
CA GLY A 132 -18.42 -2.86 10.47
C GLY A 132 -17.24 -3.83 10.58
N TYR A 133 -16.73 -3.99 11.79
CA TYR A 133 -15.60 -4.84 12.13
C TYR A 133 -15.98 -5.73 13.32
N VAL A 134 -15.78 -7.04 13.20
CA VAL A 134 -16.14 -8.02 14.22
C VAL A 134 -14.89 -8.78 14.65
N TYR A 135 -14.76 -9.03 15.95
CA TYR A 135 -13.60 -9.69 16.54
C TYR A 135 -14.02 -10.94 17.31
N ASP A 136 -13.10 -11.90 17.44
CA ASP A 136 -13.25 -13.00 18.39
C ASP A 136 -12.99 -12.56 19.85
N GLY A 137 -13.11 -13.50 20.79
CA GLY A 137 -12.84 -13.25 22.21
C GLY A 137 -11.39 -12.87 22.51
N GLY A 138 -10.44 -13.30 21.69
CA GLY A 138 -9.01 -12.94 21.79
C GLY A 138 -8.69 -11.56 21.22
N GLY A 139 -9.61 -10.95 20.46
CA GLY A 139 -9.42 -9.66 19.81
C GLY A 139 -8.85 -9.75 18.41
N ASN A 140 -8.87 -10.92 17.78
CA ASN A 140 -8.51 -11.04 16.38
C ASN A 140 -9.71 -10.62 15.51
N LEU A 141 -9.46 -9.82 14.48
CA LEU A 141 -10.48 -9.42 13.51
C LEU A 141 -10.96 -10.66 12.75
N VAL A 142 -12.24 -11.03 12.84
CA VAL A 142 -12.82 -12.20 12.15
C VAL A 142 -13.62 -11.81 10.92
N GLN A 143 -14.14 -10.59 10.87
CA GLN A 143 -14.99 -10.14 9.78
C GLN A 143 -14.89 -8.62 9.56
N GLU A 144 -14.74 -8.20 8.31
CA GLU A 144 -14.98 -6.81 7.88
C GLU A 144 -16.20 -6.77 6.96
N ASN A 145 -17.17 -5.94 7.32
CA ASN A 145 -18.47 -5.87 6.68
C ASN A 145 -19.11 -7.26 6.58
N SER A 146 -19.76 -7.61 5.47
CA SER A 146 -20.38 -8.92 5.23
C SER A 146 -19.50 -9.91 4.47
N GLU A 147 -18.43 -9.43 3.84
CA GLU A 147 -17.77 -10.16 2.74
C GLU A 147 -16.35 -10.59 3.04
N ARG A 148 -15.65 -9.95 3.97
CA ARG A 148 -14.23 -10.25 4.24
C ARG A 148 -14.14 -11.03 5.54
N HIS A 149 -13.59 -12.23 5.46
CA HIS A 149 -13.50 -13.17 6.58
C HIS A 149 -12.05 -13.51 6.87
N TYR A 150 -11.75 -13.66 8.15
CA TYR A 150 -10.42 -13.91 8.68
C TYR A 150 -10.48 -15.10 9.64
N GLU A 151 -9.55 -16.03 9.47
CA GLU A 151 -9.43 -17.21 10.34
C GLU A 151 -8.06 -17.21 10.99
N TRP A 152 -8.04 -17.51 12.28
CA TRP A 152 -6.85 -17.46 13.12
C TRP A 152 -6.55 -18.86 13.65
N ASP A 153 -5.26 -19.17 13.83
CA ASP A 153 -4.86 -20.39 14.53
C ASP A 153 -4.94 -20.21 16.06
N HIS A 154 -4.63 -21.28 16.78
CA HIS A 154 -4.66 -21.29 18.25
C HIS A 154 -3.70 -20.28 18.91
N ALA A 155 -2.71 -19.77 18.17
CA ALA A 155 -1.71 -18.81 18.63
C ALA A 155 -2.01 -17.38 18.16
N GLY A 156 -3.19 -17.11 17.60
CA GLY A 156 -3.57 -15.79 17.10
C GLY A 156 -2.84 -15.38 15.82
N LYS A 157 -2.39 -16.33 15.00
CA LYS A 157 -1.80 -16.04 13.68
C LYS A 157 -2.84 -16.22 12.58
N LEU A 158 -2.89 -15.28 11.63
CA LEU A 158 -3.83 -15.32 10.53
C LEU A 158 -3.53 -16.52 9.64
N ARG A 159 -4.38 -17.56 9.66
CA ARG A 159 -4.17 -18.77 8.85
C ARG A 159 -4.94 -18.73 7.53
N ALA A 160 -6.03 -17.97 7.45
CA ALA A 160 -6.74 -17.77 6.19
C ALA A 160 -7.45 -16.42 6.12
N PHE A 161 -7.57 -15.89 4.90
CA PHE A 161 -8.36 -14.74 4.54
C PHE A 161 -9.19 -15.05 3.31
N ARG A 162 -10.44 -14.61 3.25
CA ARG A 162 -11.26 -14.72 2.03
C ARG A 162 -12.17 -13.52 1.83
N VAL A 163 -12.44 -13.22 0.56
CA VAL A 163 -13.54 -12.35 0.15
C VAL A 163 -14.65 -13.24 -0.38
N GLN A 164 -15.79 -13.26 0.29
CA GLN A 164 -16.90 -14.16 0.03
C GLN A 164 -18.22 -13.49 0.42
N ALA A 165 -19.03 -13.13 -0.57
CA ALA A 165 -20.41 -12.73 -0.33
C ALA A 165 -21.24 -13.93 0.15
N ALA A 166 -22.30 -13.66 0.92
CA ALA A 166 -23.18 -14.71 1.42
C ALA A 166 -23.74 -15.57 0.28
N GLY A 167 -23.68 -16.90 0.44
CA GLY A 167 -24.16 -17.86 -0.56
C GLY A 167 -23.31 -17.95 -1.85
N SER A 168 -22.17 -17.27 -1.93
CA SER A 168 -21.29 -17.29 -3.12
C SER A 168 -19.96 -18.01 -2.83
N PRO A 169 -19.28 -18.55 -3.86
CA PRO A 169 -17.88 -18.95 -3.74
C PRO A 169 -16.99 -17.77 -3.38
N ALA A 170 -15.85 -18.04 -2.75
CA ALA A 170 -14.86 -17.00 -2.46
C ALA A 170 -14.27 -16.44 -3.76
N SER A 171 -14.28 -15.11 -3.92
CA SER A 171 -13.68 -14.41 -5.06
C SER A 171 -12.17 -14.22 -4.91
N SER A 172 -11.68 -14.26 -3.67
CA SER A 172 -10.26 -14.31 -3.34
C SER A 172 -10.06 -15.14 -2.08
N TYR A 173 -8.97 -15.89 -2.03
CA TYR A 173 -8.58 -16.71 -0.89
C TYR A 173 -7.08 -16.61 -0.68
N GLY A 174 -6.66 -16.51 0.58
CA GLY A 174 -5.29 -16.61 1.03
C GLY A 174 -5.20 -17.55 2.23
N ALA A 175 -4.22 -18.43 2.25
CA ALA A 175 -3.88 -19.25 3.40
C ALA A 175 -2.39 -19.09 3.73
N TYR A 176 -2.07 -19.16 5.02
CA TYR A 176 -0.74 -18.86 5.53
C TYR A 176 -0.27 -19.93 6.52
N GLY A 177 0.97 -20.39 6.33
CA GLY A 177 1.63 -21.33 7.21
C GLY A 177 2.80 -20.67 7.93
N TYR A 178 3.01 -21.06 9.19
CA TYR A 178 4.02 -20.48 10.07
C TYR A 178 4.94 -21.56 10.64
N ASP A 179 6.19 -21.21 10.90
CA ASP A 179 7.11 -22.07 11.66
C ASP A 179 6.83 -22.00 13.18
N GLY A 180 7.62 -22.75 13.96
CA GLY A 180 7.52 -22.77 15.43
C GLY A 180 7.88 -21.45 16.11
N ALA A 181 8.65 -20.56 15.46
CA ALA A 181 8.94 -19.21 15.94
C ALA A 181 7.84 -18.21 15.56
N GLY A 182 6.92 -18.62 14.70
CA GLY A 182 5.81 -17.80 14.24
C GLY A 182 6.07 -16.98 13.00
N GLN A 183 7.16 -17.23 12.27
CA GLN A 183 7.46 -16.60 11.00
C GLN A 183 6.65 -17.26 9.89
N ARG A 184 6.13 -16.46 8.94
CA ARG A 184 5.38 -17.01 7.82
C ARG A 184 6.33 -17.72 6.85
N VAL A 185 6.16 -19.03 6.71
CA VAL A 185 6.98 -19.88 5.81
C VAL A 185 6.21 -20.31 4.57
N GLN A 186 4.89 -20.16 4.54
CA GLN A 186 4.08 -20.51 3.38
C GLN A 186 2.94 -19.51 3.16
N LYS A 187 2.66 -19.22 1.89
CA LYS A 187 1.45 -18.53 1.43
C LYS A 187 0.85 -19.32 0.27
N VAL A 188 -0.44 -19.60 0.33
CA VAL A 188 -1.23 -20.04 -0.83
C VAL A 188 -2.24 -18.95 -1.13
N SER A 189 -2.40 -18.56 -2.38
CA SER A 189 -3.44 -17.61 -2.78
C SER A 189 -4.15 -18.02 -4.05
N ILE A 190 -5.46 -17.85 -4.08
CA ILE A 190 -6.30 -18.12 -5.26
C ILE A 190 -6.70 -16.80 -5.89
N ARG A 191 -6.39 -16.63 -7.17
CA ARG A 191 -6.70 -15.43 -7.96
C ARG A 191 -7.08 -15.81 -9.38
N GLY A 192 -8.22 -15.31 -9.86
CA GLY A 192 -8.73 -15.68 -11.18
C GLY A 192 -8.92 -17.18 -11.35
N GLY A 193 -9.23 -17.90 -10.26
CA GLY A 193 -9.36 -19.36 -10.23
C GLY A 193 -8.05 -20.14 -10.16
N VAL A 194 -6.89 -19.48 -10.24
CA VAL A 194 -5.58 -20.14 -10.21
C VAL A 194 -4.97 -20.02 -8.81
N ALA A 195 -4.53 -21.14 -8.26
CA ALA A 195 -3.85 -21.20 -6.99
C ALA A 195 -2.32 -21.01 -7.18
N HIS A 196 -1.73 -20.15 -6.37
CA HIS A 196 -0.29 -19.91 -6.32
C HIS A 196 0.22 -20.20 -4.93
N ALA A 197 1.25 -21.04 -4.82
CA ALA A 197 1.97 -21.28 -3.58
C ALA A 197 3.28 -20.50 -3.57
N THR A 198 3.69 -20.05 -2.40
CA THR A 198 5.01 -19.48 -2.13
C THR A 198 5.51 -20.03 -0.82
N VAL A 199 6.73 -20.57 -0.83
CA VAL A 199 7.47 -20.98 0.36
C VAL A 199 8.61 -19.99 0.58
N TYR A 200 8.74 -19.52 1.82
CA TYR A 200 9.76 -18.55 2.23
C TYR A 200 10.83 -19.27 3.05
N VAL A 201 12.10 -19.01 2.75
CA VAL A 201 13.25 -19.55 3.49
C VAL A 201 14.17 -18.39 3.88
N ASP A 202 14.34 -18.19 5.19
CA ASP A 202 15.26 -17.24 5.84
C ASP A 202 15.17 -15.79 5.32
N GLY A 203 14.04 -15.39 4.73
CA GLY A 203 13.84 -14.07 4.12
C GLY A 203 14.67 -13.81 2.85
N ILE A 204 15.56 -14.73 2.46
CA ILE A 204 16.48 -14.58 1.33
C ILE A 204 16.07 -15.38 0.09
N PHE A 205 15.10 -16.27 0.24
CA PHE A 205 14.68 -17.17 -0.82
C PHE A 205 13.17 -17.38 -0.81
N GLU A 206 12.58 -17.34 -2.00
CA GLU A 206 11.19 -17.71 -2.24
C GLU A 206 11.10 -18.80 -3.31
N HIS A 207 10.32 -19.85 -3.04
CA HIS A 207 9.95 -20.85 -4.04
C HIS A 207 8.49 -20.67 -4.42
N HIS A 208 8.21 -20.48 -5.69
CA HIS A 208 6.87 -20.23 -6.20
C HIS A 208 6.39 -21.36 -7.10
N GLN A 209 5.13 -21.73 -6.95
CA GLN A 209 4.48 -22.76 -7.76
C GLN A 209 3.06 -22.33 -8.16
N ILE A 210 2.67 -22.66 -9.39
CA ILE A 210 1.27 -22.63 -9.82
C ILE A 210 0.63 -23.98 -9.52
N LEU A 211 -0.36 -24.02 -8.64
CA LEU A 211 -1.10 -25.22 -8.30
C LEU A 211 -2.28 -25.40 -9.28
N ASP A 212 -1.98 -25.96 -10.45
CA ASP A 212 -2.95 -26.21 -11.54
C ASP A 212 -3.50 -27.64 -11.56
N GLY A 213 -3.15 -28.46 -10.56
CA GLY A 213 -3.56 -29.86 -10.47
C GLY A 213 -2.75 -30.81 -11.36
N THR A 214 -1.72 -30.32 -12.06
CA THR A 214 -0.80 -31.17 -12.82
C THR A 214 0.25 -31.81 -11.92
N SER A 215 0.86 -32.90 -12.38
CA SER A 215 1.96 -33.58 -11.67
C SER A 215 3.30 -32.83 -11.73
N ALA A 216 3.41 -31.82 -12.60
CA ALA A 216 4.61 -31.02 -12.81
C ALA A 216 4.25 -29.53 -12.91
N PRO A 217 3.85 -28.90 -11.80
CA PRO A 217 3.41 -27.51 -11.79
C PRO A 217 4.52 -26.56 -12.25
N ALA A 218 4.14 -25.48 -12.94
CA ALA A 218 5.07 -24.41 -13.29
C ALA A 218 5.63 -23.78 -12.02
N GLN A 219 6.95 -23.64 -11.95
CA GLN A 219 7.66 -23.21 -10.75
C GLN A 219 8.83 -22.28 -11.06
N ALA A 220 9.16 -21.41 -10.11
CA ALA A 220 10.29 -20.50 -10.18
C ALA A 220 10.78 -20.17 -8.77
N ASN A 221 12.07 -19.83 -8.65
CA ASN A 221 12.65 -19.34 -7.42
C ASN A 221 12.92 -17.84 -7.53
N GLU A 222 12.80 -17.11 -6.43
CA GLU A 222 13.29 -15.76 -6.28
C GLU A 222 14.39 -15.74 -5.21
N LEU A 223 15.58 -15.32 -5.60
CA LEU A 223 16.73 -15.13 -4.71
C LEU A 223 16.80 -13.65 -4.34
N HIS A 224 16.95 -13.33 -3.07
CA HIS A 224 17.12 -11.97 -2.59
C HIS A 224 18.59 -11.68 -2.31
N VAL A 225 19.03 -10.48 -2.68
CA VAL A 225 20.31 -9.92 -2.28
C VAL A 225 20.04 -8.86 -1.24
N MET A 226 20.66 -9.00 -0.07
CA MET A 226 20.47 -8.14 1.09
C MET A 226 21.71 -7.27 1.31
N ASP A 227 21.53 -6.06 1.84
CA ASP A 227 22.60 -5.20 2.39
C ASP A 227 22.65 -5.28 3.92
N ASP A 228 22.46 -6.49 4.47
CA ASP A 228 22.23 -6.81 5.88
C ASP A 228 20.89 -6.32 6.45
N ALA A 229 20.48 -5.09 6.14
CA ALA A 229 19.27 -4.48 6.70
C ALA A 229 18.05 -4.63 5.78
N SER A 230 18.24 -4.60 4.46
CA SER A 230 17.18 -4.50 3.47
C SER A 230 17.50 -5.26 2.19
N LYS A 231 16.45 -5.61 1.45
CA LYS A 231 16.61 -6.24 0.14
C LYS A 231 16.95 -5.18 -0.89
N VAL A 232 18.10 -5.31 -1.54
CA VAL A 232 18.59 -4.37 -2.57
C VAL A 232 18.40 -4.90 -3.99
N ALA A 233 18.29 -6.21 -4.15
CA ALA A 233 18.00 -6.83 -5.44
C ALA A 233 17.27 -8.16 -5.30
N SER A 234 16.67 -8.61 -6.39
CA SER A 234 16.24 -10.00 -6.53
C SER A 234 16.56 -10.59 -7.89
N ARG A 235 16.75 -11.90 -7.92
CA ARG A 235 16.98 -12.68 -9.13
C ARG A 235 16.00 -13.86 -9.20
N ARG A 236 15.20 -13.89 -10.26
CA ARG A 236 14.40 -15.06 -10.62
C ARG A 236 15.27 -16.15 -11.25
N VAL A 237 15.09 -17.38 -10.80
CA VAL A 237 15.64 -18.60 -11.43
C VAL A 237 14.47 -19.48 -11.87
N GLY A 238 14.41 -19.79 -13.16
CA GLY A 238 13.28 -20.48 -13.78
C GLY A 238 12.38 -19.55 -14.62
N PRO A 239 11.29 -20.10 -15.20
CA PRO A 239 10.39 -19.36 -16.07
C PRO A 239 9.68 -18.20 -15.35
N ASP A 240 9.20 -17.22 -16.13
CA ASP A 240 8.27 -16.22 -15.60
C ASP A 240 6.87 -16.83 -15.46
N ILE A 241 6.57 -17.34 -14.27
CA ILE A 241 5.26 -17.91 -13.94
C ILE A 241 4.28 -16.87 -13.37
N PHE A 242 4.65 -15.58 -13.38
CA PHE A 242 3.86 -14.52 -12.77
C PHE A 242 3.14 -13.67 -13.80
N ASN A 243 3.84 -13.19 -14.83
CA ASN A 243 3.26 -12.25 -15.80
C ASN A 243 3.98 -12.16 -17.16
N ALA A 244 4.89 -13.08 -17.47
CA ALA A 244 5.62 -13.16 -18.75
C ALA A 244 6.34 -11.88 -19.20
N GLN A 245 6.62 -10.95 -18.29
CA GLN A 245 7.18 -9.63 -18.63
C GLN A 245 8.25 -9.17 -17.65
N LYS A 246 8.34 -9.71 -16.42
CA LYS A 246 9.31 -9.24 -15.43
C LYS A 246 10.73 -9.69 -15.83
N PRO A 247 11.71 -8.77 -15.85
CA PRO A 247 13.12 -9.13 -15.93
C PRO A 247 13.51 -10.07 -14.79
N ALA A 248 14.45 -10.98 -15.07
CA ALA A 248 14.91 -11.93 -14.06
C ALA A 248 15.62 -11.20 -12.91
N VAL A 249 16.45 -10.20 -13.22
CA VAL A 249 17.16 -9.39 -12.23
C VAL A 249 16.44 -8.06 -12.04
N ARG A 250 16.23 -7.68 -10.79
CA ARG A 250 15.59 -6.43 -10.37
C ARG A 250 16.40 -5.81 -9.26
N TYR A 251 16.71 -4.53 -9.37
CA TYR A 251 17.26 -3.73 -8.28
C TYR A 251 16.15 -2.91 -7.65
N GLU A 252 16.07 -2.92 -6.32
CA GLU A 252 15.04 -2.21 -5.55
C GLU A 252 15.68 -1.03 -4.82
N LEU A 253 15.16 0.17 -5.07
CA LEU A 253 15.59 1.41 -4.44
C LEU A 253 14.52 1.83 -3.44
N GLY A 254 14.82 1.59 -2.16
CA GLY A 254 13.96 1.94 -1.04
C GLY A 254 14.00 3.45 -0.72
N ASP A 255 12.94 3.94 -0.09
CA ASP A 255 13.00 5.21 0.63
C ASP A 255 13.62 5.03 2.03
N HIS A 256 13.70 6.12 2.79
CA HIS A 256 14.25 6.14 4.15
C HIS A 256 13.54 5.22 5.17
N LEU A 257 12.34 4.70 4.86
CA LEU A 257 11.60 3.75 5.70
C LEU A 257 11.60 2.32 5.11
N GLY A 258 12.35 2.10 4.04
CA GLY A 258 12.45 0.81 3.35
C GLY A 258 11.31 0.52 2.37
N SER A 259 10.47 1.51 2.03
CA SER A 259 9.44 1.32 1.01
C SER A 259 10.06 1.33 -0.39
N SER A 260 9.85 0.26 -1.16
CA SER A 260 10.38 0.13 -2.53
C SER A 260 9.76 1.18 -3.47
N SER A 261 10.52 2.25 -3.71
CA SER A 261 10.04 3.43 -4.46
C SER A 261 10.34 3.32 -5.94
N VAL A 262 11.47 2.72 -6.31
CA VAL A 262 11.88 2.52 -7.70
C VAL A 262 12.45 1.11 -7.86
N VAL A 263 12.07 0.46 -8.96
CA VAL A 263 12.62 -0.84 -9.37
C VAL A 263 13.15 -0.72 -10.77
N VAL A 264 14.40 -1.14 -10.99
CA VAL A 264 15.07 -1.09 -12.30
C VAL A 264 15.59 -2.47 -12.72
N SER A 265 15.76 -2.67 -14.02
CA SER A 265 16.36 -3.87 -14.60
C SER A 265 17.89 -3.86 -14.46
N GLU A 266 18.53 -4.97 -14.82
CA GLU A 266 19.99 -5.09 -14.87
C GLU A 266 20.68 -4.05 -15.79
N THR A 267 19.95 -3.54 -16.77
CA THR A 267 20.41 -2.50 -17.71
C THR A 267 20.07 -1.07 -17.26
N GLY A 268 19.51 -0.89 -16.07
CA GLY A 268 19.06 0.41 -15.56
C GLY A 268 17.71 0.88 -16.10
N GLY A 269 16.99 0.04 -16.84
CA GLY A 269 15.66 0.36 -17.36
C GLY A 269 14.60 0.37 -16.25
N LEU A 270 13.75 1.40 -16.20
CA LEU A 270 12.67 1.51 -15.22
C LEU A 270 11.65 0.36 -15.38
N ILE A 271 11.41 -0.40 -14.30
CA ILE A 271 10.39 -1.44 -14.23
C ILE A 271 9.14 -0.88 -13.55
N SER A 272 9.31 -0.27 -12.39
CA SER A 272 8.23 0.37 -11.66
C SER A 272 8.73 1.53 -10.81
N ARG A 273 7.86 2.52 -10.61
CA ARG A 273 7.99 3.55 -9.60
C ARG A 273 6.70 3.57 -8.79
N GLU A 274 6.79 3.74 -7.49
CA GLU A 274 5.63 3.87 -6.62
C GLU A 274 5.93 4.88 -5.50
N GLU A 275 4.95 5.72 -5.21
CA GLU A 275 4.95 6.67 -4.12
C GLU A 275 3.80 6.34 -3.18
N TYR A 276 4.01 6.59 -1.89
CA TYR A 276 3.10 6.20 -0.83
C TYR A 276 2.61 7.42 -0.04
N ARG A 277 1.34 7.42 0.31
CA ARG A 277 0.80 8.23 1.40
C ARG A 277 1.42 7.77 2.73
N PRO A 278 1.42 8.62 3.77
CA PRO A 278 2.13 8.35 5.02
C PRO A 278 1.73 7.05 5.73
N TYR A 279 0.48 6.61 5.56
CA TYR A 279 -0.04 5.36 6.13
C TYR A 279 0.01 4.17 5.14
N GLY A 280 0.82 4.27 4.09
CA GLY A 280 1.21 3.17 3.21
C GLY A 280 0.35 2.96 1.96
N GLU A 281 -0.70 3.76 1.74
CA GLU A 281 -1.49 3.65 0.51
C GLU A 281 -0.71 4.19 -0.69
N SER A 282 -0.75 3.50 -1.83
CA SER A 282 -0.14 3.98 -3.06
C SER A 282 -0.81 5.27 -3.53
N SER A 283 -0.04 6.32 -3.76
CA SER A 283 -0.54 7.64 -4.20
C SER A 283 -0.30 7.88 -5.69
N PHE A 284 0.86 7.48 -6.19
CA PHE A 284 1.28 7.69 -7.56
C PHE A 284 2.26 6.59 -7.97
N GLY A 285 2.35 6.26 -9.26
CA GLY A 285 3.36 5.30 -9.70
C GLY A 285 3.26 4.91 -11.16
N SER A 286 4.40 4.76 -11.82
CA SER A 286 4.49 4.30 -13.20
C SER A 286 4.85 2.82 -13.25
N TYR A 287 4.19 2.06 -14.11
CA TYR A 287 4.52 0.66 -14.35
C TYR A 287 4.78 0.47 -15.84
N ALA A 288 6.03 0.16 -16.20
CA ALA A 288 6.31 -0.32 -17.56
C ALA A 288 5.72 -1.73 -17.78
N LYS A 289 5.41 -2.46 -16.70
CA LYS A 289 5.03 -3.89 -16.73
C LYS A 289 3.93 -4.20 -15.70
N LYS A 290 2.95 -5.03 -16.08
CA LYS A 290 1.77 -5.41 -15.26
C LYS A 290 2.16 -6.00 -13.91
N ARG A 291 1.44 -5.69 -12.83
CA ARG A 291 1.75 -6.14 -11.46
C ARG A 291 0.74 -7.13 -10.89
N PHE A 292 1.22 -8.06 -10.06
CA PHE A 292 0.45 -8.76 -9.04
C PHE A 292 1.29 -8.74 -7.74
N ARG A 293 0.65 -8.46 -6.60
CA ARG A 293 1.18 -8.60 -5.22
C ARG A 293 0.43 -9.72 -4.52
#